data_AF-L9Z9F0-F1
#
_entry.id   AF-L9Z9F0-F1
#
_cell.length_a   1.000
_cell.length_b   1.000
_cell.length_c   1.000
_cell.angle_alpha   90.00
_cell.angle_beta   90.00
_cell.angle_gamma   90.00
#
_symmetry.space_group_name_H-M   'P 1'
#
loop_
_entity.id
_entity.type
_entity.pdbx_description
1 polymer ?
#
loop_
_entity_poly.entity_id
_entity_poly.type
_entity_poly.pdbx_seq_one_letter_code
_entity_poly.pdbx_strand_id
1 'polypeptide(L)' 'MSHAAAAAFADATECFYVVDSDVRGAMGDDYFPFSEYEAATAFADNHDGDVRQWEHLVD' A
#
# COMPACT_ATOMS: atom_id res chain seq x y z
N MET A 1 -26.08 4.42 3.40
CA MET A 1 -24.86 3.85 4.00
C MET A 1 -24.44 2.69 3.11
N SER A 2 -23.41 2.87 2.27
CA SER A 2 -22.81 1.74 1.53
C SER A 2 -21.81 1.06 2.45
N HIS A 3 -21.98 -0.24 2.66
CA HIS A 3 -20.95 -1.08 3.26
C HIS A 3 -20.14 -1.75 2.16
N ALA A 4 -18.84 -1.87 2.36
CA ALA A 4 -17.99 -2.64 1.46
C ALA A 4 -18.39 -4.12 1.53
N ALA A 5 -18.45 -4.78 0.36
CA ALA A 5 -18.64 -6.22 0.29
C ALA A 5 -17.39 -6.95 0.78
N ALA A 6 -17.52 -8.19 1.25
CA ALA A 6 -16.39 -8.98 1.73
C ALA A 6 -15.26 -9.12 0.68
N ALA A 7 -15.62 -9.20 -0.61
CA ALA A 7 -14.67 -9.29 -1.71
C ALA A 7 -13.84 -8.00 -1.94
N ALA A 8 -14.16 -6.90 -1.27
CA ALA A 8 -13.37 -5.66 -1.32
C ALA A 8 -12.22 -5.65 -0.31
N PHE A 9 -12.13 -6.65 0.57
CA PHE A 9 -11.05 -6.78 1.54
C PHE A 9 -10.00 -7.76 1.00
N ALA A 10 -8.73 -7.48 1.31
CA ALA A 10 -7.60 -8.35 1.04
C ALA A 10 -6.86 -8.67 2.35
N ASP A 11 -6.14 -9.79 2.38
CA ASP A 11 -5.22 -10.08 3.48
C ASP A 11 -4.06 -9.09 3.43
N ALA A 12 -3.86 -8.35 4.53
CA ALA A 12 -2.80 -7.37 4.63
C ALA A 12 -1.41 -7.98 4.46
N THR A 13 -1.22 -9.24 4.89
CA THR A 13 0.06 -9.93 4.77
C THR A 13 0.40 -10.34 3.34
N GLU A 14 -0.59 -10.35 2.44
CA GLU A 14 -0.42 -10.62 1.01
C GLU A 14 -0.38 -9.34 0.15
N CYS A 15 -0.52 -8.16 0.78
CA CYS A 15 -0.50 -6.87 0.07
C CYS A 15 0.92 -6.39 -0.25
N PHE A 16 0.97 -5.49 -1.24
CA PHE A 16 2.13 -4.70 -1.61
C PHE A 16 2.02 -3.32 -0.97
N TYR A 17 3.11 -2.85 -0.38
CA TYR A 17 3.16 -1.59 0.34
C TYR A 17 4.12 -0.65 -0.36
N VAL A 18 3.66 0.57 -0.64
CA VAL A 18 4.57 1.64 -1.01
C VAL A 18 5.04 2.34 0.26
N VAL A 19 6.36 2.46 0.40
CA VAL A 19 7.04 3.15 1.49
C VAL A 19 7.92 4.28 0.95
N ASP A 20 8.35 5.18 1.84
CA ASP A 20 9.24 6.30 1.52
C ASP A 20 8.76 7.20 0.38
N SER A 21 7.45 7.21 0.09
CA SER A 21 6.87 8.09 -0.91
C SER A 21 6.80 9.53 -0.42
N ASP A 22 6.80 10.49 -1.35
CA ASP A 22 6.58 11.91 -1.07
C ASP A 22 5.17 12.23 -0.54
N VAL A 23 4.26 11.25 -0.60
CA VAL A 23 2.90 11.36 -0.04
C VAL A 23 2.95 11.13 1.47
N ARG A 24 2.56 12.16 2.23
CA ARG A 24 2.39 12.06 3.68
C ARG A 24 0.98 11.60 4.00
N GLY A 25 0.88 10.52 4.76
CA GLY A 25 -0.36 10.10 5.39
C GLY A 25 -0.80 11.12 6.44
N ALA A 26 -1.99 10.90 7.01
CA ALA A 26 -2.56 11.81 8.01
C ALA A 26 -1.69 11.94 9.27
N MET A 27 -0.79 10.99 9.52
CA MET A 27 0.10 10.93 10.67
C MET A 27 1.59 11.14 10.33
N GLY A 28 1.94 11.49 9.09
CA GLY A 28 3.33 11.62 8.64
C GLY A 28 3.70 10.59 7.57
N ASP A 29 4.92 10.07 7.61
CA ASP A 29 5.36 8.98 6.73
C ASP A 29 4.46 7.76 6.98
N ASP A 30 3.90 7.18 5.92
CA ASP A 30 2.84 6.18 6.02
C ASP A 30 3.07 5.04 5.03
N TYR A 31 2.48 3.89 5.34
CA TYR A 31 2.51 2.71 4.49
C TYR A 31 1.25 2.69 3.64
N PHE A 32 1.41 2.63 2.31
CA PHE A 32 0.27 2.59 1.39
C PHE A 32 0.05 1.17 0.85
N PRO A 33 -0.92 0.40 1.39
CA PRO A 33 -1.20 -0.96 0.94
C PRO A 33 -2.02 -1.01 -0.35
N PHE A 34 -1.65 -1.95 -1.22
CA PHE A 34 -2.32 -2.29 -2.46
C PHE A 34 -2.43 -3.81 -2.59
N SER A 35 -3.59 -4.31 -3.01
CA SER A 35 -3.79 -5.74 -3.30
C SER A 35 -3.15 -6.18 -4.61
N GLU A 36 -2.78 -5.23 -5.48
CA GLU A 36 -2.21 -5.49 -6.80
C GLU A 36 -0.86 -4.79 -6.97
N TYR A 37 0.13 -5.54 -7.45
CA TYR A 37 1.49 -5.04 -7.66
C TYR A 37 1.54 -3.89 -8.68
N GLU A 38 0.76 -3.97 -9.76
CA GLU A 38 0.71 -2.93 -10.80
C GLU A 38 0.20 -1.61 -10.23
N ALA A 39 -0.80 -1.65 -9.34
CA ALA A 39 -1.31 -0.47 -8.67
C ALA A 39 -0.27 0.15 -7.72
N ALA A 40 0.44 -0.68 -6.95
CA ALA A 40 1.53 -0.22 -6.09
C ALA A 40 2.66 0.43 -6.89
N THR A 41 3.08 -0.20 -8.00
CA THR A 41 4.16 0.29 -8.85
C THR A 41 3.76 1.61 -9.51
N ALA A 42 2.55 1.70 -10.06
CA ALA A 42 2.06 2.94 -10.62
C ALA A 42 1.97 4.08 -9.58
N PHE A 43 1.64 3.77 -8.33
CA PHE A 43 1.66 4.77 -7.25
C PHE A 43 3.10 5.20 -6.93
N ALA A 44 4.01 4.25 -6.75
CA ALA A 44 5.43 4.48 -6.48
C ALA A 44 6.09 5.35 -7.57
N ASP A 45 5.83 5.05 -8.85
CA ASP A 45 6.37 5.81 -9.99
C ASP A 45 5.91 7.28 -10.01
N ASN A 46 4.72 7.57 -9.49
CA ASN A 46 4.15 8.92 -9.46
C ASN A 46 4.50 9.71 -8.19
N HIS A 47 4.96 9.02 -7.15
CA HIS A 47 5.11 9.57 -5.80
C HIS A 47 6.47 9.28 -5.18
N ASP A 48 7.47 8.88 -5.98
CA ASP A 48 8.84 8.62 -5.57
C ASP A 48 8.93 7.68 -4.35
N GLY A 49 8.31 6.49 -4.45
CA GLY A 49 8.30 5.49 -3.38
C GLY A 49 8.89 4.15 -3.77
N ASP A 50 9.10 3.28 -2.78
CA ASP A 50 9.56 1.90 -2.95
C ASP A 50 8.44 0.90 -2.69
N VAL A 51 8.24 -0.06 -3.60
CA VAL A 51 7.28 -1.17 -3.40
C VAL A 51 7.94 -2.29 -2.59
N ARG A 52 7.32 -2.68 -1.48
CA ARG A 52 7.75 -3.78 -0.59
C ARG A 52 6.58 -4.73 -0.30
N GLN A 53 6.88 -5.99 -0.04
CA GLN A 53 5.91 -6.97 0.46
C GLN A 53 5.93 -6.99 1.99
N TRP A 54 4.83 -7.45 2.60
CA TRP A 54 4.69 -7.54 4.07
C TRP A 54 5.90 -8.18 4.76
N GLU A 55 6.40 -9.30 4.22
CA GLU A 55 7.55 -10.04 4.78
C GLU A 55 8.83 -9.20 4.87
N HIS A 56 8.97 -8.16 4.03
CA HIS A 56 10.12 -7.27 4.01
C HIS A 56 9.89 -5.96 4.78
N LEU A 57 8.74 -5.80 5.45
CA LEU A 57 8.41 -4.66 6.29
C LEU A 57 8.56 -4.98 7.78
N VAL A 58 8.38 -6.25 8.16
CA VAL A 58 8.46 -6.73 9.53
C VAL A 58 9.89 -7.16 9.87
N ASP A 59 10.81 -6.19 9.91
CA ASP A 59 12.14 -6.34 10.53
C ASP A 59 12.11 -6.01 12.03
#